data_AF-A0A7W6DU58-F1
#
_entry.id   AF-A0A7W6DU58-F1
#
_cell.length_a   1.000
_cell.length_b   1.000
_cell.length_c   1.000
_cell.angle_alpha   90.00
_cell.angle_beta   90.00
_cell.angle_gamma   90.00
#
_symmetry.space_group_name_H-M   'P 1'
#
loop_
_entity.id
_entity.type
_entity.pdbx_description
1 polymer ?
#
loop_
_entity_poly.entity_id
_entity_poly.type
_entity_poly.pdbx_seq_one_letter_code
_entity_poly.pdbx_strand_id
1 'polypeptide(L)'
;MALSDHKWEFLPLLASKVTWAQLSDTENGWLSEASTAATEYQRSNDTEANAALLAIVSEAGKVSDFNTEAFRKATAPFYDTWREKYGDFIEALLTQSQA
;
A
#
# COMPACT_ATOMS: atom_id res chain seq x y z
N MET A 1 -17.69 -3.17 13.11
CA MET A 1 -16.49 -2.60 12.46
C MET A 1 -16.90 -2.01 11.11
N ALA A 2 -16.44 -0.82 10.75
CA ALA A 2 -16.67 -0.21 9.44
C ALA A 2 -15.39 -0.27 8.61
N LEU A 3 -15.48 -0.71 7.34
CA LEU A 3 -14.35 -0.78 6.41
C LEU A 3 -14.28 0.52 5.61
N SER A 4 -13.42 1.45 6.02
CA SER A 4 -13.36 2.78 5.40
C SER A 4 -12.42 2.89 4.20
N ASP A 5 -11.57 1.90 3.98
CA ASP A 5 -10.55 1.86 2.93
C ASP A 5 -9.73 3.18 2.84
N HIS A 6 -9.48 3.78 4.01
CA HIS A 6 -8.88 5.12 4.11
C HIS A 6 -7.38 5.15 3.81
N LYS A 7 -6.74 3.98 3.72
CA LYS A 7 -5.31 3.85 3.42
C LYS A 7 -5.04 2.49 2.78
N TRP A 8 -4.27 2.49 1.71
CA TRP A 8 -3.56 1.30 1.25
C TRP A 8 -2.22 1.22 1.97
N GLU A 9 -2.06 0.24 2.85
CA GLU A 9 -0.81 0.01 3.60
C GLU A 9 0.15 -0.79 2.73
N PHE A 10 1.45 -0.46 2.81
CA PHE A 10 2.50 -1.27 2.22
C PHE A 10 3.68 -1.40 3.17
N LEU A 11 4.39 -2.52 3.06
CA LEU A 11 5.61 -2.79 3.80
C LEU A 11 6.79 -2.73 2.82
N PRO A 12 7.60 -1.65 2.83
CA PRO A 12 8.75 -1.57 1.93
C PRO A 12 9.81 -2.61 2.32
N LEU A 13 10.29 -3.36 1.32
CA LEU A 13 11.48 -4.19 1.47
C LEU A 13 12.72 -3.30 1.26
N LEU A 14 13.50 -3.12 2.30
CA LEU A 14 14.67 -2.24 2.31
C LEU A 14 15.97 -3.04 2.49
N ALA A 15 17.03 -2.59 1.84
CA ALA A 15 18.38 -3.10 2.01
C ALA A 15 19.33 -1.98 2.47
N SER A 16 20.39 -2.36 3.19
CA SER A 16 21.47 -1.43 3.54
C SER A 16 22.13 -0.90 2.27
N LYS A 17 22.18 0.43 2.13
CA LYS A 17 22.87 1.08 0.99
C LYS A 17 24.35 0.75 0.94
N VAL A 18 25.01 0.62 2.10
CA VAL A 18 26.43 0.26 2.18
C VAL A 18 26.64 -1.16 1.67
N THR A 19 25.78 -2.10 2.08
CA THR A 19 25.85 -3.49 1.62
C THR A 19 25.57 -3.59 0.13
N TRP A 20 24.53 -2.92 -0.37
CA TRP A 20 24.20 -2.89 -1.80
C TRP A 20 25.36 -2.41 -2.67
N ALA A 21 26.07 -1.36 -2.23
CA ALA A 21 27.21 -0.81 -2.97
C ALA A 21 28.45 -1.72 -2.99
N GLN A 22 28.50 -2.75 -2.14
CA GLN A 22 29.59 -3.73 -2.10
C GLN A 22 29.33 -4.95 -3.00
N LEU A 23 28.09 -5.13 -3.45
CA LEU A 23 27.70 -6.23 -4.33
C LEU A 23 28.05 -5.91 -5.78
N SER A 24 28.36 -6.97 -6.54
CA SER A 24 28.46 -6.88 -8.00
C SER A 24 27.10 -6.62 -8.64
N ASP A 25 27.10 -6.20 -9.91
CA ASP A 25 25.86 -6.01 -10.69
C ASP A 25 25.04 -7.30 -10.78
N THR A 26 25.70 -8.46 -10.89
CA THR A 26 25.04 -9.77 -10.91
C THR A 26 24.33 -10.07 -9.59
N GLU A 27 24.98 -9.83 -8.46
CA GLU A 27 24.39 -10.06 -7.13
C GLU A 27 23.24 -9.09 -6.82
N ASN A 28 23.39 -7.82 -7.22
CA ASN A 28 22.31 -6.84 -7.18
C ASN A 28 21.11 -7.28 -8.05
N GLY A 29 21.40 -7.90 -9.20
CA GLY A 29 20.40 -8.52 -10.06
C GLY A 29 19.61 -9.62 -9.35
N TRP A 30 20.30 -10.56 -8.70
CA TRP A 30 19.66 -11.64 -7.95
C TRP A 30 18.76 -11.12 -6.83
N LEU A 31 19.22 -10.12 -6.08
CA LEU A 31 18.41 -9.50 -5.03
C LEU A 31 17.18 -8.78 -5.58
N SER A 32 17.32 -8.11 -6.74
CA SER A 32 16.19 -7.43 -7.39
C SER A 32 15.13 -8.43 -7.87
N GLU A 33 15.55 -9.52 -8.49
CA GLU A 33 14.65 -10.59 -8.94
C GLU A 33 13.94 -11.24 -7.74
N ALA A 34 14.69 -11.60 -6.70
CA ALA A 34 14.13 -12.17 -5.48
C ALA A 34 13.14 -11.20 -4.79
N SER A 35 13.44 -9.90 -4.78
CA SER A 35 12.54 -8.88 -4.21
C SER A 35 11.21 -8.76 -4.97
N THR A 36 11.25 -8.92 -6.29
CA THR A 36 10.05 -8.90 -7.14
C THR A 36 9.20 -10.13 -6.86
N ALA A 37 9.81 -11.31 -6.88
CA ALA A 37 9.11 -12.57 -6.59
C ALA A 37 8.51 -12.58 -5.16
N ALA A 38 9.25 -12.08 -4.17
CA ALA A 38 8.76 -11.96 -2.79
C ALA A 38 7.57 -10.99 -2.69
N THR A 39 7.60 -9.88 -3.43
CA THR A 39 6.50 -8.89 -3.47
C THR A 39 5.24 -9.50 -4.05
N GLU A 40 5.35 -10.23 -5.17
CA GLU A 40 4.22 -10.91 -5.80
C GLU A 40 3.60 -11.97 -4.88
N TYR A 41 4.46 -12.82 -4.29
CA TYR A 41 4.02 -13.84 -3.35
C TYR A 41 3.31 -13.24 -2.13
N GLN A 42 3.89 -12.20 -1.53
CA GLN A 42 3.32 -11.57 -0.35
C GLN A 42 1.97 -10.91 -0.65
N ARG A 43 1.80 -10.26 -1.81
CA ARG A 43 0.51 -9.66 -2.21
C ARG A 43 -0.59 -10.71 -2.36
N SER A 44 -0.28 -11.88 -2.92
CA SER A 44 -1.23 -12.99 -3.01
C SER A 44 -1.63 -13.49 -1.62
N ASN A 45 -0.63 -13.77 -0.79
CA ASN A 45 -0.84 -14.26 0.57
C ASN A 45 -1.65 -13.27 1.43
N ASP A 46 -1.38 -11.97 1.35
CA ASP A 46 -2.14 -10.95 2.07
C ASP A 46 -3.59 -10.87 1.58
N THR A 47 -3.82 -10.99 0.27
CA THR A 47 -5.19 -10.97 -0.29
C THR A 47 -5.99 -12.15 0.23
N GLU A 48 -5.40 -13.35 0.22
CA GLU A 48 -6.02 -14.57 0.72
C GLU A 48 -6.28 -14.49 2.24
N ALA A 49 -5.28 -14.04 3.00
CA ALA A 49 -5.39 -13.90 4.46
C ALA A 49 -6.44 -12.86 4.85
N ASN A 50 -6.50 -11.71 4.18
CA ASN A 50 -7.50 -10.67 4.44
C ASN A 50 -8.92 -11.18 4.19
N ALA A 51 -9.14 -11.94 3.12
CA ALA A 51 -10.44 -12.55 2.84
C ALA A 51 -10.86 -13.54 3.95
N ALA A 52 -9.94 -14.41 4.37
CA ALA A 52 -10.17 -15.36 5.45
C ALA A 52 -10.47 -14.67 6.80
N LEU A 53 -9.69 -13.64 7.14
CA LEU A 53 -9.88 -12.88 8.38
C LEU A 53 -11.19 -12.10 8.38
N LEU A 54 -11.60 -11.53 7.24
CA LEU A 54 -12.88 -10.83 7.14
C LEU A 54 -14.06 -11.78 7.41
N ALA A 55 -13.98 -13.03 6.95
CA ALA A 55 -15.00 -14.05 7.26
C ALA A 55 -15.09 -14.31 8.77
N ILE A 56 -13.95 -14.54 9.43
CA ILE A 56 -13.88 -14.76 10.88
C ILE A 56 -14.45 -13.56 11.65
N VAL A 57 -14.07 -12.34 11.27
CA VAL A 57 -14.55 -11.12 11.95
C VAL A 57 -16.05 -10.91 11.73
N SER A 58 -16.57 -11.24 10.55
CA SER A 58 -17.99 -11.13 10.23
C SER A 58 -18.85 -12.15 10.98
N GLU A 59 -18.31 -13.33 11.26
CA GLU A 59 -18.96 -14.33 12.12
C GLU A 59 -18.96 -13.89 13.60
N ALA A 60 -17.87 -13.28 14.05
CA ALA A 60 -17.70 -12.83 15.43
C ALA A 60 -18.44 -11.52 15.76
N GLY A 61 -18.82 -10.72 14.76
CA GLY A 61 -19.48 -9.43 14.98
C GLY A 61 -19.93 -8.71 13.71
N LYS A 62 -20.64 -7.60 13.90
CA LYS A 62 -21.20 -6.83 12.78
C LYS A 62 -20.12 -6.05 12.03
N VAL A 63 -19.94 -6.35 10.75
CA VAL A 63 -19.29 -5.47 9.78
C VAL A 63 -20.36 -4.58 9.15
N SER A 64 -20.12 -3.28 9.08
CA SER A 64 -21.08 -2.28 8.57
C SER A 64 -20.64 -1.71 7.24
N ASP A 65 -21.61 -1.46 6.36
CA ASP A 65 -21.40 -0.69 5.14
C ASP A 65 -20.92 0.72 5.48
N PHE A 66 -19.93 1.20 4.73
CA PHE A 66 -19.33 2.52 4.92
C PHE A 66 -19.32 3.27 3.60
N ASN A 67 -19.70 4.55 3.62
CA ASN A 67 -19.67 5.40 2.44
C ASN A 67 -18.24 5.95 2.23
N THR A 68 -17.41 5.15 1.56
CA THR A 68 -16.00 5.47 1.27
C THR A 68 -15.87 6.75 0.44
N GLU A 69 -16.82 7.02 -0.47
CA GLU A 69 -16.80 8.22 -1.32
C GLU A 69 -17.06 9.51 -0.52
N ALA A 70 -18.04 9.49 0.39
CA ALA A 70 -18.27 10.62 1.29
C ALA A 70 -17.05 10.88 2.18
N PHE A 71 -16.38 9.82 2.65
CA PHE A 71 -15.18 9.95 3.44
C PHE A 71 -14.01 10.53 2.64
N ARG A 72 -13.76 10.05 1.41
CA ARG A 72 -12.74 10.62 0.50
C ARG A 72 -12.96 12.11 0.25
N LYS A 73 -14.21 12.54 0.02
CA LYS A 73 -14.54 13.96 -0.15
C LYS A 73 -14.26 14.77 1.11
N ALA A 74 -14.61 14.22 2.28
CA ALA A 74 -14.38 14.89 3.56
C ALA A 74 -12.87 15.03 3.88
N THR A 75 -12.04 14.10 3.42
CA THR A 75 -10.58 14.13 3.64
C THR A 75 -9.79 14.80 2.53
N ALA A 76 -10.39 15.08 1.37
CA ALA A 76 -9.72 15.71 0.22
C ALA A 76 -8.93 17.01 0.55
N PRO A 77 -9.35 17.88 1.49
CA PRO A 77 -8.57 19.07 1.85
C PRO A 77 -7.17 18.75 2.41
N PHE A 78 -6.92 17.54 2.92
CA PHE A 78 -5.57 17.15 3.34
C PHE A 78 -4.57 17.08 2.19
N TYR A 79 -5.03 16.89 0.94
CA TYR A 79 -4.15 16.93 -0.21
C TYR A 79 -3.53 18.31 -0.41
N ASP A 80 -4.25 19.39 -0.08
CA ASP A 80 -3.75 20.76 -0.17
C ASP A 80 -2.54 20.98 0.76
N THR A 81 -2.61 20.47 2.00
CA THR A 81 -1.49 20.50 2.94
C THR A 81 -0.24 19.82 2.37
N TRP A 82 -0.39 18.71 1.64
CA TRP A 82 0.74 18.01 1.05
C TRP A 82 1.22 18.64 -0.26
N ARG A 83 0.33 19.29 -1.02
CA ARG A 83 0.71 20.07 -2.22
C ARG A 83 1.67 21.20 -1.87
N GLU A 84 1.49 21.86 -0.72
CA GLU A 84 2.42 22.91 -0.27
C GLU A 84 3.87 22.41 -0.16
N LYS A 85 4.06 21.14 0.20
CA LYS A 85 5.38 20.54 0.43
C LYS A 85 5.92 19.76 -0.77
N TYR A 86 5.03 19.09 -1.51
CA TYR A 86 5.40 18.09 -2.51
C TYR A 86 4.82 18.36 -3.90
N GLY A 87 4.02 19.42 -4.09
CA GLY A 87 3.58 19.97 -5.37
C GLY A 87 3.21 18.91 -6.41
N ASP A 88 3.94 18.91 -7.53
CA ASP A 88 3.77 18.02 -8.68
C ASP A 88 3.73 16.53 -8.31
N PHE A 89 4.42 16.10 -7.25
CA PHE A 89 4.38 14.70 -6.81
C PHE A 89 3.00 14.29 -6.32
N ILE A 90 2.29 15.18 -5.62
CA ILE A 90 0.92 14.91 -5.17
C ILE A 90 -0.04 14.86 -6.35
N GLU A 91 0.13 15.72 -7.35
CA GLU A 91 -0.68 15.67 -8.58
C GLU A 91 -0.46 14.38 -9.37
N ALA A 92 0.79 13.92 -9.47
CA ALA A 92 1.12 12.65 -10.13
C ALA A 92 0.51 11.45 -9.38
N LEU A 93 0.56 11.46 -8.04
CA LEU A 93 -0.06 10.42 -7.21
C LEU A 93 -1.58 10.40 -7.35
N LEU A 94 -2.24 11.56 -7.28
CA LEU A 94 -3.69 11.66 -7.40
C LEU A 94 -4.17 11.17 -8.77
N THR A 95 -3.44 11.51 -9.83
CA THR A 95 -3.72 11.04 -11.19
C THR A 95 -3.64 9.51 -11.29
N GLN A 96 -2.62 8.89 -10.69
CA GLN A 96 -2.45 7.43 -10.72
C GLN A 96 -3.43 6.69 -9.79
N SER A 97 -3.90 7.32 -8.71
CA SER A 97 -4.82 6.71 -7.75
C SER A 97 -6.28 6.62 -8.21
N GLN A 98 -6.63 7.31 -9.31
CA GLN A 98 -7.99 7.37 -9.87
C GLN A 98 -8.22 6.38 -11.01
N ALA A 99 -7.20 5.59 -11.38
CA ALA A 99 -7.27 4.49 -12.35
C ALA A 99 -7.58 3.17 -11.64
#